data_AF-A0A2M7FK28-F1
#
_entry.id   AF-A0A2M7FK28-F1
#
_cell.length_a   1.000
_cell.length_b   1.000
_cell.length_c   1.000
_cell.angle_alpha   90.00
_cell.angle_beta   90.00
_cell.angle_gamma   90.00
#
_symmetry.space_group_name_H-M   'P 1'
#
loop_
_entity.id
_entity.type
_entity.pdbx_description
1 polymer ?
#
loop_
_entity_poly.entity_id
_entity_poly.type
_entity_poly.pdbx_seq_one_letter_code
_entity_poly.pdbx_strand_id
1 'polypeptide(L)'
;LGALVIALGLLVDDAIIAVEMMVVKMEQGWDRFKAATFAYTSTAFPMLTGTLVTAAAFTPVGFSKSAASEYTFSIFAVVSIALGVSWLVAVVFTPYLGYKLLDPAKLVSLAQKHGEDIYNTPFYRRFRATVTGCLRHRWKVIIATVLLFVLSIVAFNKGVQKQFFPSSSRLELLVDLWLPQGASLVATEHEVKRVEQLLAKDANVSSFTCYIGNGTPRFFLSLDVKLFSDNFGQCVIMTRDFAAREDLKHRLEQIFTSATGGYSHLHPHVSRLENGPPVGYPVQFRVSGADVEQVRGIAEQVSALMRANPHLQDVSYDWNEKVKSVRVEVDQDKARALGTSSREVAQALQGWLNGIALTQYREGDQLIDIVFRGQK
;
A
#
# COMPACT_ATOMS: atom_id res chain seq x y z
N LEU A 1 4.88 13.47 6.39
CA LEU A 1 3.89 14.25 7.17
C LEU A 1 3.41 13.49 8.41
N GLY A 2 2.80 12.29 8.30
CA GLY A 2 2.33 11.54 9.48
C GLY A 2 3.40 11.30 10.56
N ALA A 3 4.63 10.98 10.16
CA ALA A 3 5.77 10.85 11.08
C ALA A 3 6.09 12.13 11.87
N LEU A 4 5.91 13.32 11.27
CA LEU A 4 6.13 14.60 11.94
C LEU A 4 5.06 14.86 13.00
N VAL A 5 3.81 14.45 12.76
CA VAL A 5 2.72 14.57 13.75
C VAL A 5 3.00 13.71 14.97
N ILE A 6 3.46 12.46 14.76
CA ILE A 6 3.88 11.56 15.85
C ILE A 6 5.08 12.17 16.60
N ALA A 7 6.08 12.63 15.85
CA ALA A 7 7.28 13.22 16.44
C ALA A 7 6.99 14.51 17.23
N LEU A 8 6.03 15.33 16.80
CA LEU A 8 5.65 16.57 17.49
C LEU A 8 5.16 16.28 18.92
N GLY A 9 4.31 15.27 19.10
CA GLY A 9 3.81 14.89 20.43
C GLY A 9 4.93 14.45 21.37
N LEU A 10 5.89 13.69 20.85
CA LEU A 10 7.05 13.23 21.62
C LEU A 10 8.07 14.36 21.89
N LEU A 11 8.23 15.29 20.94
CA LEU A 11 9.19 16.39 21.03
C LEU A 11 8.81 17.43 22.11
N VAL A 12 7.51 17.69 22.26
CA VAL A 12 7.02 18.65 23.25
C VAL A 12 7.15 18.09 24.67
N ASP A 13 7.06 16.77 24.85
CA ASP A 13 7.16 16.11 26.16
C ASP A 13 8.52 16.36 26.84
N ASP A 14 9.61 16.22 26.08
CA ASP A 14 10.97 16.48 26.58
C ASP A 14 11.12 17.92 27.10
N ALA A 15 10.64 18.89 26.33
CA ALA A 15 10.72 20.29 26.71
C ALA A 15 9.86 20.61 27.93
N ILE A 16 8.67 20.01 28.05
CA ILE A 16 7.78 20.20 29.21
C ILE A 16 8.45 19.68 30.48
N ILE A 17 9.02 18.47 30.47
CA ILE A 17 9.67 17.87 31.64
C ILE A 17 10.83 18.77 32.12
N ALA A 18 11.64 19.29 31.18
CA ALA A 18 12.74 20.20 31.52
C ALA A 18 12.23 21.51 32.16
N VAL A 19 11.18 22.12 31.63
CA VAL A 19 10.57 23.34 32.20
C VAL A 19 9.94 23.06 33.56
N GLU A 20 9.17 21.97 33.70
CA GLU A 20 8.49 21.61 34.94
C GLU A 20 9.50 21.38 36.07
N MET A 21 10.59 20.67 35.79
CA MET A 21 11.66 20.47 36.77
C MET A 21 12.33 21.79 37.20
N MET A 22 12.50 22.75 36.29
CA MET A 22 12.99 24.09 36.65
C MET A 22 11.98 24.83 37.51
N VAL A 23 10.70 24.83 37.13
CA VAL A 23 9.62 25.50 37.86
C VAL A 23 9.51 24.96 39.28
N VAL A 24 9.44 23.64 39.46
CA VAL A 24 9.34 22.99 40.78
C VAL A 24 10.54 23.35 41.66
N LYS A 25 11.75 23.45 41.10
CA LYS A 25 12.95 23.85 41.87
C LYS A 25 12.95 25.34 42.24
N MET A 26 12.45 26.20 41.35
CA MET A 26 12.28 27.63 41.63
C MET A 26 11.20 27.87 42.70
N GLU A 27 10.11 27.10 42.70
CA GLU A 27 9.09 27.12 43.76
C GLU A 27 9.65 26.69 45.11
N GLN A 28 10.63 25.76 45.12
CA GLN A 28 11.40 25.36 46.30
C GLN A 28 12.44 26.42 46.74
N GLY A 29 12.43 27.62 46.15
CA GLY A 29 13.28 28.75 46.53
C GLY A 29 14.67 28.76 45.87
N TRP A 30 14.90 27.97 44.83
CA TRP A 30 16.19 27.97 44.13
C TRP A 30 16.30 29.16 43.19
N ASP A 31 17.51 29.74 43.11
CA ASP A 31 17.82 30.78 42.12
C ASP A 31 17.77 30.23 40.69
N ARG A 32 17.47 31.10 39.71
CA ARG A 32 17.24 30.73 38.30
C ARG A 32 18.40 29.93 37.72
N PHE A 33 19.63 30.33 38.04
CA PHE A 33 20.83 29.66 37.56
C PHE A 33 20.95 28.25 38.14
N LYS A 34 20.74 28.10 39.46
CA LYS A 34 20.78 26.79 40.13
C LYS A 34 19.69 25.85 39.64
N ALA A 35 18.47 26.35 39.41
CA ALA A 35 17.37 25.56 38.87
C ALA A 35 17.64 25.08 37.43
N ALA A 36 18.20 25.94 36.56
CA ALA A 36 18.58 25.58 35.20
C ALA A 36 19.70 24.52 35.16
N THR A 37 20.74 24.66 35.98
CA THR A 37 21.82 23.66 36.07
C THR A 37 21.34 22.33 36.64
N PHE A 38 20.41 22.37 37.61
CA PHE A 38 19.82 21.17 38.19
C PHE A 38 18.97 20.41 37.18
N ALA A 39 18.13 21.11 36.40
CA ALA A 39 17.35 20.48 35.34
C ALA A 39 18.28 19.73 34.37
N TYR A 40 19.35 20.37 33.89
CA TYR A 40 20.34 19.70 33.03
C TYR A 40 20.94 18.44 33.69
N THR A 41 21.49 18.57 34.90
CA THR A 41 22.22 17.46 35.55
C THR A 41 21.31 16.30 35.95
N SER A 42 20.06 16.57 36.29
CA SER A 42 19.11 15.56 36.76
C SER A 42 18.28 14.93 35.65
N THR A 43 17.96 15.64 34.56
CA THR A 43 17.04 15.15 33.52
C THR A 43 17.70 14.83 32.19
N ALA A 44 18.86 15.42 31.86
CA ALA A 44 19.45 15.25 30.53
C ALA A 44 19.75 13.78 30.17
N PHE A 45 20.34 13.01 31.10
CA PHE A 45 20.67 11.60 30.85
C PHE A 45 19.44 10.69 30.85
N PRO A 46 18.50 10.76 31.82
CA PRO A 46 17.25 10.01 31.75
C PRO A 46 16.45 10.27 30.47
N MET A 47 16.34 11.52 30.03
CA MET A 47 15.65 11.87 28.80
C MET A 47 16.34 11.28 27.57
N LEU A 48 17.67 11.33 27.49
CA LEU A 48 18.43 10.71 26.39
C LEU A 48 18.16 9.21 26.30
N THR A 49 18.13 8.52 27.46
CA THR A 49 17.84 7.09 27.46
C THR A 49 16.41 6.80 26.98
N GLY A 50 15.43 7.62 27.37
CA GLY A 50 14.05 7.51 26.89
C GLY A 50 13.91 7.74 25.39
N THR A 51 14.56 8.77 24.85
CA THR A 51 14.53 9.05 23.40
C THR A 51 15.21 7.94 22.59
N LEU A 52 16.35 7.43 23.05
CA LEU A 52 17.05 6.31 22.40
C LEU A 52 16.24 5.01 22.44
N VAL A 53 15.58 4.69 23.56
CA VAL A 53 14.69 3.51 23.65
C VAL A 53 13.52 3.65 22.69
N THR A 54 12.95 4.85 22.60
CA THR A 54 11.86 5.14 21.65
C THR A 54 12.33 4.98 20.21
N ALA A 55 13.50 5.52 19.84
CA ALA A 55 14.09 5.33 18.52
C ALA A 55 14.41 3.84 18.23
N ALA A 56 14.91 3.11 19.23
CA ALA A 56 15.17 1.67 19.13
C ALA A 56 13.88 0.87 18.85
N ALA A 57 12.75 1.26 19.43
CA ALA A 57 11.45 0.64 19.15
C ALA A 57 11.02 0.76 17.66
N PHE A 58 11.46 1.80 16.95
CA PHE A 58 11.20 1.97 15.51
C PHE A 58 12.26 1.31 14.61
N THR A 59 13.35 0.79 15.16
CA THR A 59 14.46 0.17 14.40
C THR A 59 14.00 -1.03 13.55
N PRO A 60 13.16 -1.97 14.05
CA PRO A 60 12.70 -3.11 13.23
C PRO A 60 12.01 -2.68 11.93
N VAL A 61 11.29 -1.55 11.97
CA VAL A 61 10.58 -0.98 10.82
C VAL A 61 11.54 -0.38 9.80
N GLY A 62 12.61 0.27 10.27
CA GLY A 62 13.63 0.90 9.41
C GLY A 62 14.56 -0.10 8.72
N PHE A 63 14.87 -1.23 9.37
CA PHE A 63 15.80 -2.24 8.86
C PHE A 63 15.14 -3.43 8.15
N SER A 64 13.81 -3.44 8.03
CA SER A 64 13.10 -4.47 7.26
C SER A 64 13.52 -4.43 5.79
N LYS A 65 13.78 -5.60 5.20
CA LYS A 65 14.12 -5.76 3.78
C LYS A 65 12.88 -6.18 2.97
N SER A 66 11.88 -5.31 2.89
CA SER A 66 10.65 -5.56 2.13
C SER A 66 10.23 -4.31 1.36
N ALA A 67 9.44 -4.46 0.29
CA ALA A 67 8.90 -3.30 -0.41
C ALA A 67 7.99 -2.43 0.48
N ALA A 68 7.46 -2.98 1.58
CA ALA A 68 6.77 -2.21 2.62
C ALA A 68 7.72 -1.27 3.39
N SER A 69 9.00 -1.63 3.55
CA SER A 69 9.96 -0.81 4.29
C SER A 69 10.33 0.48 3.56
N GLU A 70 10.22 0.51 2.23
CA GLU A 70 10.41 1.74 1.45
C GLU A 70 9.39 2.82 1.86
N TYR A 71 8.16 2.43 2.20
CA TYR A 71 7.13 3.33 2.72
C TYR A 71 7.36 3.73 4.18
N THR A 72 7.82 2.79 5.01
CA THR A 72 7.91 3.00 6.47
C THR A 72 9.27 3.55 6.92
N PHE A 73 10.30 3.50 6.07
CA PHE A 73 11.64 4.00 6.37
C PHE A 73 11.62 5.49 6.72
N SER A 74 10.83 6.28 5.99
CA SER A 74 10.67 7.71 6.29
C SER A 74 10.13 7.95 7.70
N ILE A 75 9.29 7.07 8.24
CA ILE A 75 8.79 7.19 9.62
C ILE A 75 9.92 6.99 10.60
N PHE A 76 10.70 5.92 10.44
CA PHE A 76 11.85 5.64 11.29
C PHE A 76 12.88 6.79 11.27
N ALA A 77 13.27 7.25 10.07
CA ALA A 77 14.26 8.31 9.93
C ALA A 77 13.77 9.63 10.53
N VAL A 78 12.54 10.05 10.21
CA VAL A 78 11.98 11.32 10.71
C VAL A 78 11.81 11.30 12.23
N VAL A 79 11.25 10.22 12.80
CA VAL A 79 11.05 10.12 14.24
C VAL A 79 12.39 10.07 14.99
N SER A 80 13.36 9.28 14.51
CA SER A 80 14.66 9.16 15.17
C SER A 80 15.45 10.47 15.15
N ILE A 81 15.47 11.16 14.00
CA ILE A 81 16.13 12.47 13.87
C ILE A 81 15.39 13.52 14.72
N ALA A 82 14.06 13.56 14.66
CA ALA A 82 13.27 14.52 15.41
C ALA A 82 13.43 14.34 16.93
N LEU A 83 13.46 13.10 17.44
CA LEU A 83 13.73 12.82 18.85
C LEU A 83 15.16 13.21 19.27
N GLY A 84 16.15 12.94 18.43
CA GLY A 84 17.54 13.34 18.70
C GLY A 84 17.70 14.86 18.75
N VAL A 85 17.08 15.58 17.80
CA VAL A 85 17.07 17.05 17.78
C VAL A 85 16.22 17.61 18.93
N SER A 86 15.07 17.01 19.24
CA SER A 86 14.22 17.36 20.38
C SER A 86 15.01 17.38 21.67
N TRP A 87 15.71 16.27 21.96
CA TRP A 87 16.52 16.15 23.16
C TRP A 87 17.60 17.23 23.23
N LEU A 88 18.30 17.50 22.12
CA LEU A 88 19.31 18.55 22.05
C LEU A 88 18.70 19.92 22.36
N VAL A 89 17.53 20.23 21.79
CA VAL A 89 16.80 21.48 22.04
C VAL A 89 16.34 21.57 23.49
N ALA A 90 15.77 20.50 24.03
CA ALA A 90 15.26 20.42 25.39
C ALA A 90 16.36 20.55 26.45
N VAL A 91 17.55 20.04 26.18
CA VAL A 91 18.67 20.06 27.13
C VAL A 91 19.47 21.36 27.04
N VAL A 92 19.63 21.95 25.85
CA VAL A 92 20.48 23.13 25.65
C VAL A 92 19.67 24.43 25.68
N PHE A 93 18.57 24.50 24.93
CA PHE A 93 17.83 25.74 24.72
C PHE A 93 16.75 25.97 25.77
N THR A 94 16.06 24.92 26.20
CA THR A 94 14.98 25.08 27.20
C THR A 94 15.47 25.65 28.53
N PRO A 95 16.61 25.22 29.12
CA PRO A 95 17.11 25.83 30.35
C PRO A 95 17.53 27.29 30.17
N TYR A 96 18.11 27.62 29.02
CA TYR A 96 18.47 28.99 28.67
C TYR A 96 17.24 29.90 28.53
N LEU A 97 16.21 29.43 27.81
CA LEU A 97 14.95 30.14 27.65
C LEU A 97 14.22 30.25 28.99
N GLY A 98 14.22 29.19 29.80
CA GLY A 98 13.67 29.19 31.15
C GLY A 98 14.34 30.23 32.04
N TYR A 99 15.67 30.33 32.03
CA TYR A 99 16.41 31.36 32.77
C TYR A 99 16.00 32.79 32.38
N LYS A 100 15.78 33.05 31.09
CA LYS A 100 15.42 34.37 30.55
C LYS A 100 13.96 34.74 30.78
N LEU A 101 13.05 33.78 30.65
CA LEU A 101 11.59 34.01 30.62
C LEU A 101 10.87 33.71 31.94
N LEU A 102 11.38 32.79 32.76
CA LEU A 102 10.73 32.42 34.03
C LEU A 102 11.03 33.46 35.10
N ASP A 103 9.98 33.92 35.77
CA ASP A 103 10.07 34.90 36.86
C ASP A 103 9.90 34.21 38.23
N PRO A 104 10.99 34.00 38.99
CA PRO A 104 10.96 33.29 40.27
C PRO A 104 10.13 34.03 41.31
N ALA A 105 10.04 35.37 41.27
CA ALA A 105 9.21 36.12 42.22
C ALA A 105 7.71 35.86 42.03
N LYS A 106 7.28 35.68 40.76
CA LYS A 106 5.91 35.28 40.44
C LYS A 106 5.63 33.81 40.78
N LEU A 107 6.59 32.92 40.52
CA LEU A 107 6.43 31.49 40.82
C LEU A 107 6.40 31.21 42.32
N VAL A 108 7.26 31.85 43.11
CA VAL A 108 7.26 31.75 44.58
C VAL A 108 5.99 32.37 45.19
N SER A 109 5.49 33.49 44.65
CA SER A 109 4.23 34.08 45.13
C SER A 109 2.99 33.27 44.72
N LEU A 110 3.01 32.58 43.57
CA LEU A 110 2.01 31.58 43.18
C LEU A 110 2.05 30.36 44.11
N ALA A 111 3.23 29.84 44.43
CA ALA A 111 3.40 28.75 45.38
C ALA A 111 2.88 29.12 46.78
N GLN A 112 3.16 30.35 47.25
CA GLN A 112 2.64 30.85 48.53
C GLN A 112 1.12 31.07 48.54
N LYS A 113 0.51 31.45 47.41
CA LYS A 113 -0.96 31.53 47.26
C LYS A 113 -1.65 30.16 47.31
N HIS A 114 -0.95 29.09 46.97
CA HIS A 114 -1.49 27.73 46.95
C HIS A 114 -1.45 27.01 48.32
N GLY A 115 -0.93 27.65 49.38
CA GLY A 115 -0.85 27.09 50.72
C GLY A 115 0.24 26.03 50.88
N GLU A 116 0.64 25.74 52.11
CA GLU A 116 1.82 24.92 52.49
C GLU A 116 1.85 23.47 51.94
N ASP A 117 0.84 23.01 51.20
CA ASP A 117 0.79 21.64 50.70
C ASP A 117 0.11 21.54 49.33
N ILE A 118 0.91 21.67 48.26
CA ILE A 118 0.53 21.48 46.84
C ILE A 118 -0.24 20.15 46.63
N TYR A 119 0.03 19.17 47.49
CA TYR A 119 -0.54 17.82 47.45
C TYR A 119 -1.89 17.66 48.18
N ASN A 120 -2.47 18.73 48.74
CA ASN A 120 -3.74 18.64 49.49
C ASN A 120 -4.96 19.19 48.73
N THR A 121 -4.87 19.29 47.39
CA THR A 121 -6.03 19.64 46.56
C THR A 121 -7.05 18.49 46.52
N PRO A 122 -8.35 18.77 46.25
CA PRO A 122 -9.39 17.73 46.17
C PRO A 122 -9.10 16.65 45.12
N PHE A 123 -8.36 16.99 44.05
CA PHE A 123 -7.86 16.02 43.07
C PHE A 123 -6.82 15.09 43.69
N TYR A 124 -5.78 15.64 44.33
CA TYR A 124 -4.74 14.83 44.98
C TYR A 124 -5.29 13.95 46.10
N ARG A 125 -6.28 14.39 46.90
CA ARG A 125 -6.94 13.53 47.88
C ARG A 125 -7.66 12.34 47.25
N ARG A 126 -8.39 12.55 46.14
CA ARG A 126 -9.05 11.45 45.41
C ARG A 126 -8.04 10.50 44.80
N PHE A 127 -7.02 11.03 44.13
CA PHE A 127 -5.94 10.23 43.55
C PHE A 127 -5.24 9.39 44.63
N ARG A 128 -4.88 10.01 45.76
CA ARG A 128 -4.28 9.32 46.91
C ARG A 128 -5.19 8.24 47.47
N ALA A 129 -6.49 8.51 47.62
CA ALA A 129 -7.45 7.51 48.07
C ALA A 129 -7.53 6.30 47.11
N THR A 130 -7.56 6.55 45.80
CA THR A 130 -7.55 5.50 44.77
C THR A 130 -6.27 4.68 44.82
N VAL A 131 -5.10 5.33 44.83
CA VAL A 131 -3.80 4.65 44.91
C VAL A 131 -3.68 3.82 46.19
N THR A 132 -4.09 4.38 47.33
CA THR A 132 -4.06 3.67 48.62
C THR A 132 -5.01 2.47 48.60
N GLY A 133 -6.18 2.60 47.94
CA GLY A 133 -7.11 1.51 47.70
C GLY A 133 -6.51 0.38 46.86
N CYS A 134 -5.80 0.74 45.78
CA CYS A 134 -5.08 -0.20 44.92
C CYS A 134 -3.97 -0.95 45.67
N LEU A 135 -3.19 -0.23 46.48
CA LEU A 135 -2.09 -0.81 47.28
C LEU A 135 -2.62 -1.78 48.36
N ARG A 136 -3.73 -1.44 49.04
CA ARG A 136 -4.38 -2.32 50.02
C ARG A 136 -4.88 -3.62 49.40
N HIS A 137 -5.27 -3.59 48.13
CA HIS A 137 -5.79 -4.75 47.40
C HIS A 137 -4.88 -5.19 46.24
N ARG A 138 -3.55 -5.12 46.44
CA ARG A 138 -2.53 -5.37 45.39
C ARG A 138 -2.80 -6.62 44.52
N TRP A 139 -3.20 -7.74 45.13
CA TRP A 139 -3.49 -8.97 44.39
C TRP A 139 -4.75 -8.88 43.52
N LYS A 140 -5.81 -8.20 44.00
CA LYS A 140 -7.01 -7.99 43.19
C LYS A 140 -6.72 -7.10 41.98
N VAL A 141 -5.88 -6.07 42.17
CA VAL A 141 -5.45 -5.19 41.07
C VAL A 141 -4.60 -5.96 40.07
N ILE A 142 -3.61 -6.74 40.53
CA ILE A 142 -2.78 -7.57 39.63
C ILE A 142 -3.66 -8.54 38.83
N ILE A 143 -4.56 -9.27 39.49
CA ILE A 143 -5.45 -10.22 38.82
C ILE A 143 -6.37 -9.49 37.84
N ALA A 144 -6.94 -8.35 38.22
CA ALA A 144 -7.80 -7.56 37.34
C ALA A 144 -7.03 -7.06 36.10
N THR A 145 -5.80 -6.58 36.27
CA THR A 145 -4.95 -6.14 35.16
C THR A 145 -4.62 -7.30 34.21
N VAL A 146 -4.21 -8.45 34.75
CA VAL A 146 -3.93 -9.64 33.94
C VAL A 146 -5.18 -10.11 33.21
N LEU A 147 -6.33 -10.12 33.89
CA LEU A 147 -7.60 -10.56 33.31
C LEU A 147 -8.06 -9.61 32.20
N LEU A 148 -7.96 -8.29 32.41
CA LEU A 148 -8.24 -7.29 31.38
C LEU A 148 -7.30 -7.41 30.18
N PHE A 149 -6.01 -7.71 30.41
CA PHE A 149 -5.03 -7.93 29.35
C PHE A 149 -5.33 -9.19 28.54
N VAL A 150 -5.69 -10.29 29.19
CA VAL A 150 -6.10 -11.52 28.49
C VAL A 150 -7.39 -11.29 27.71
N LEU A 151 -8.35 -10.59 28.31
CA LEU A 151 -9.62 -10.25 27.66
C LEU A 151 -9.41 -9.35 26.42
N SER A 152 -8.48 -8.39 26.48
CA SER A 152 -8.15 -7.55 25.34
C SER A 152 -7.49 -8.33 24.20
N ILE A 153 -6.60 -9.29 24.49
CA ILE A 153 -6.01 -10.18 23.48
C ILE A 153 -7.09 -11.03 22.80
N VAL A 154 -8.00 -11.61 23.59
CA VAL A 154 -9.09 -12.45 23.05
C VAL A 154 -10.03 -11.61 22.18
N ALA A 155 -10.39 -10.41 22.64
CA ALA A 155 -11.22 -9.48 21.88
C ALA A 155 -10.53 -9.04 20.58
N PHE A 156 -9.23 -8.73 20.62
CA PHE A 156 -8.46 -8.34 19.46
C PHE A 156 -8.40 -9.46 18.41
N ASN A 157 -8.15 -10.71 18.82
CA ASN A 157 -8.02 -11.82 17.88
C ASN A 157 -9.35 -12.27 17.27
N LYS A 158 -10.49 -12.07 17.95
CA LYS A 158 -11.82 -12.43 17.44
C LYS A 158 -12.53 -11.30 16.70
N GLY A 159 -12.32 -10.05 17.11
CA GLY A 159 -13.10 -8.91 16.62
C GLY A 159 -12.40 -8.05 15.57
N VAL A 160 -11.06 -8.05 15.52
CA VAL A 160 -10.33 -7.12 14.65
C VAL A 160 -9.88 -7.83 13.38
N GLN A 161 -10.48 -7.41 12.26
CA GLN A 161 -10.05 -7.84 10.94
C GLN A 161 -8.66 -7.26 10.65
N LYS A 162 -7.76 -8.11 10.18
CA LYS A 162 -6.38 -7.71 9.81
C LYS A 162 -6.37 -7.34 8.33
N GLN A 163 -6.03 -6.10 8.05
CA GLN A 163 -5.81 -5.62 6.69
C GLN A 163 -4.33 -5.24 6.54
N PHE A 164 -3.68 -5.74 5.49
CA PHE A 164 -2.24 -5.54 5.28
C PHE A 164 -1.92 -4.11 4.83
N PHE A 165 -2.72 -3.57 3.90
CA PHE A 165 -2.65 -2.18 3.47
C PHE A 165 -4.03 -1.55 3.26
N PRO A 166 -4.23 -0.28 3.64
CA PRO A 166 -5.45 0.46 3.32
C PRO A 166 -5.52 0.77 1.82
N SER A 167 -6.74 0.87 1.29
CA SER A 167 -6.98 1.37 -0.07
C SER A 167 -6.48 2.80 -0.23
N SER A 168 -5.98 3.15 -1.42
CA SER A 168 -5.54 4.53 -1.68
C SER A 168 -6.71 5.52 -1.69
N SER A 169 -6.45 6.74 -1.22
CA SER A 169 -7.37 7.89 -1.32
C SER A 169 -7.38 8.53 -2.71
N ARG A 170 -6.64 7.94 -3.66
CA ARG A 170 -6.58 8.33 -5.06
C ARG A 170 -7.96 8.22 -5.73
N LEU A 171 -8.22 9.14 -6.64
CA LEU A 171 -9.47 9.23 -7.40
C LEU A 171 -9.45 8.32 -8.63
N GLU A 172 -8.28 7.76 -8.93
CA GLU A 172 -8.08 6.85 -10.03
C GLU A 172 -8.66 5.45 -9.73
N LEU A 173 -9.33 4.90 -10.73
CA LEU A 173 -9.83 3.53 -10.78
C LEU A 173 -9.22 2.85 -12.01
N LEU A 174 -8.81 1.60 -11.85
CA LEU A 174 -8.29 0.78 -12.96
C LEU A 174 -9.34 -0.24 -13.36
N VAL A 175 -9.51 -0.40 -14.67
CA VAL A 175 -10.35 -1.45 -15.25
C VAL A 175 -9.48 -2.26 -16.20
N ASP A 176 -9.18 -3.48 -15.80
CA ASP A 176 -8.51 -4.47 -16.61
C ASP A 176 -9.57 -5.25 -17.40
N LEU A 177 -9.34 -5.45 -18.69
CA LEU A 177 -10.22 -6.16 -19.60
C LEU A 177 -9.44 -7.31 -20.22
N TRP A 178 -9.71 -8.52 -19.75
CA TRP A 178 -9.15 -9.75 -20.32
C TRP A 178 -10.16 -10.41 -21.25
N LEU A 179 -9.76 -10.61 -22.50
CA LEU A 179 -10.48 -11.45 -23.46
C LEU A 179 -9.95 -12.90 -23.38
N PRO A 180 -10.72 -13.89 -23.86
CA PRO A 180 -10.26 -15.27 -23.93
C PRO A 180 -8.98 -15.38 -24.76
N GLN A 181 -8.14 -16.37 -24.43
CA GLN A 181 -6.87 -16.57 -25.15
C GLN A 181 -7.11 -16.81 -26.64
N GLY A 182 -6.25 -16.21 -27.48
CA GLY A 182 -6.37 -16.26 -28.93
C GLY A 182 -7.31 -15.22 -29.55
N ALA A 183 -7.87 -14.31 -28.74
CA ALA A 183 -8.53 -13.11 -29.27
C ALA A 183 -7.51 -12.22 -30.00
N SER A 184 -7.95 -11.59 -31.10
CA SER A 184 -7.12 -10.65 -31.84
C SER A 184 -7.09 -9.28 -31.16
N LEU A 185 -6.02 -8.51 -31.40
CA LEU A 185 -5.92 -7.13 -30.94
C LEU A 185 -7.10 -6.26 -31.40
N VAL A 186 -7.63 -6.53 -32.60
CA VAL A 186 -8.81 -5.83 -33.15
C VAL A 186 -10.07 -6.14 -32.34
N ALA A 187 -10.24 -7.38 -31.87
CA ALA A 187 -11.36 -7.74 -30.99
C ALA A 187 -11.22 -7.03 -29.64
N THR A 188 -10.01 -6.97 -29.09
CA THR A 188 -9.72 -6.23 -27.85
C THR A 188 -10.01 -4.74 -28.01
N GLU A 189 -9.59 -4.12 -29.12
CA GLU A 189 -9.89 -2.72 -29.44
C GLU A 189 -11.41 -2.47 -29.49
N HIS A 190 -12.18 -3.37 -30.09
CA HIS A 190 -13.63 -3.24 -30.14
C HIS A 190 -14.26 -3.23 -28.76
N GLU A 191 -13.84 -4.14 -27.87
CA GLU A 191 -14.38 -4.23 -26.52
C GLU A 191 -13.94 -3.06 -25.63
N VAL A 192 -12.68 -2.62 -25.77
CA VAL A 192 -12.19 -1.40 -25.10
C VAL A 192 -13.03 -0.19 -25.54
N LYS A 193 -13.28 0.00 -26.83
CA LYS A 193 -14.12 1.09 -27.35
C LYS A 193 -15.55 1.05 -26.80
N ARG A 194 -16.12 -0.14 -26.59
CA ARG A 194 -17.44 -0.27 -25.94
C ARG A 194 -17.41 0.24 -24.50
N VAL A 195 -16.34 -0.05 -23.75
CA VAL A 195 -16.14 0.46 -22.39
C VAL A 195 -15.89 1.97 -22.39
N GLU A 196 -15.12 2.49 -23.35
CA GLU A 196 -14.92 3.95 -23.51
C GLU A 196 -16.26 4.68 -23.73
N GLN A 197 -17.16 4.13 -24.55
CA GLN A 197 -18.49 4.71 -24.77
C GLN A 197 -19.37 4.69 -23.51
N LEU A 198 -19.21 3.67 -22.65
CA LEU A 198 -19.89 3.59 -21.37
C LEU A 198 -19.37 4.70 -20.43
N LEU A 199 -18.04 4.84 -20.33
CA LEU A 199 -17.38 5.82 -19.47
C LEU A 199 -17.62 7.26 -19.93
N ALA A 200 -17.68 7.51 -21.24
CA ALA A 200 -17.92 8.83 -21.81
C ALA A 200 -19.32 9.39 -21.48
N LYS A 201 -20.30 8.53 -21.18
CA LYS A 201 -21.66 8.93 -20.79
C LYS A 201 -21.81 9.16 -19.28
N ASP A 202 -20.79 8.84 -18.50
CA ASP A 202 -20.88 8.87 -17.04
C ASP A 202 -20.44 10.22 -16.48
N ALA A 203 -21.35 10.89 -15.76
CA ALA A 203 -21.07 12.19 -15.15
C ALA A 203 -20.01 12.13 -14.03
N ASN A 204 -19.77 10.96 -13.42
CA ASN A 204 -18.80 10.78 -12.36
C ASN A 204 -17.35 10.69 -12.87
N VAL A 205 -17.17 10.48 -14.17
CA VAL A 205 -15.86 10.39 -14.83
C VAL A 205 -15.38 11.79 -15.24
N SER A 206 -14.19 12.18 -14.78
CA SER A 206 -13.55 13.43 -15.19
C SER A 206 -12.72 13.24 -16.46
N SER A 207 -11.99 12.14 -16.55
CA SER A 207 -11.21 11.75 -17.72
C SER A 207 -10.93 10.25 -17.66
N PHE A 208 -10.65 9.65 -18.81
CA PHE A 208 -10.18 8.27 -18.87
C PHE A 208 -9.15 8.13 -19.99
N THR A 209 -8.32 7.10 -19.89
CA THR A 209 -7.37 6.72 -20.93
C THR A 209 -7.28 5.21 -20.97
N CYS A 210 -7.49 4.62 -22.14
CA CYS A 210 -7.43 3.19 -22.33
C CYS A 210 -6.19 2.81 -23.16
N TYR A 211 -5.53 1.75 -22.73
CA TYR A 211 -4.38 1.14 -23.38
C TYR A 211 -4.83 -0.20 -23.95
N ILE A 212 -4.61 -0.40 -25.25
CA ILE A 212 -5.00 -1.59 -25.97
C ILE A 212 -3.73 -2.42 -26.21
N GLY A 213 -3.77 -3.69 -25.83
CA GLY A 213 -2.65 -4.61 -25.95
C GLY A 213 -1.61 -4.46 -24.84
N ASN A 214 -1.46 -3.30 -24.20
CA ASN A 214 -0.50 -3.06 -23.13
C ASN A 214 -1.17 -2.62 -21.83
N GLY A 215 -0.49 -2.84 -20.71
CA GLY A 215 -0.77 -2.13 -19.48
C GLY A 215 -0.39 -0.65 -19.57
N THR A 216 -0.98 0.16 -18.69
CA THR A 216 -0.62 1.57 -18.55
C THR A 216 0.86 1.72 -18.16
N PRO A 217 1.56 2.77 -18.65
CA PRO A 217 2.88 3.10 -18.16
C PRO A 217 2.89 3.28 -16.64
N ARG A 218 3.99 2.92 -15.99
CA ARG A 218 4.11 3.11 -14.54
C ARG A 218 4.10 4.59 -14.18
N PHE A 219 2.99 5.07 -13.62
CA PHE A 219 2.86 6.40 -13.02
C PHE A 219 2.74 6.36 -11.49
N PHE A 220 2.57 5.16 -10.92
CA PHE A 220 2.45 4.92 -9.48
C PHE A 220 3.34 3.75 -9.09
N LEU A 221 4.05 3.87 -7.96
CA LEU A 221 5.13 2.94 -7.57
C LEU A 221 4.63 1.49 -7.45
N SER A 222 3.46 1.32 -6.84
CA SER A 222 2.81 0.04 -6.59
C SER A 222 2.13 -0.58 -7.80
N LEU A 223 2.14 0.10 -8.94
CA LEU A 223 1.38 -0.35 -10.10
C LEU A 223 2.03 -1.57 -10.75
N ASP A 224 1.25 -2.64 -10.88
CA ASP A 224 1.64 -3.82 -11.66
C ASP A 224 1.48 -3.51 -13.16
N VAL A 225 2.60 -3.47 -13.87
CA VAL A 225 2.63 -3.14 -15.29
C VAL A 225 2.48 -4.42 -16.08
N LYS A 226 1.37 -4.55 -16.81
CA LYS A 226 1.12 -5.69 -17.69
C LYS A 226 1.91 -5.55 -18.99
N LEU A 227 2.52 -6.67 -19.41
CA LEU A 227 3.22 -6.79 -20.69
C LEU A 227 2.23 -6.83 -21.85
N PHE A 228 2.74 -6.65 -23.07
CA PHE A 228 1.94 -6.72 -24.28
C PHE A 228 1.24 -8.08 -24.42
N SER A 229 -0.08 -8.06 -24.62
CA SER A 229 -0.89 -9.23 -24.95
C SER A 229 -2.08 -8.83 -25.81
N ASP A 230 -2.30 -9.56 -26.92
CA ASP A 230 -3.35 -9.24 -27.89
C ASP A 230 -4.77 -9.24 -27.29
N ASN A 231 -4.99 -10.02 -26.23
CA ASN A 231 -6.28 -10.20 -25.56
C ASN A 231 -6.46 -9.32 -24.31
N PHE A 232 -5.62 -8.29 -24.12
CA PHE A 232 -5.65 -7.46 -22.91
C PHE A 232 -5.84 -5.98 -23.22
N GLY A 233 -6.68 -5.31 -22.44
CA GLY A 233 -6.79 -3.85 -22.40
C GLY A 233 -6.89 -3.34 -20.97
N GLN A 234 -6.40 -2.13 -20.73
CA GLN A 234 -6.47 -1.49 -19.42
C GLN A 234 -6.93 -0.05 -19.54
N CYS A 235 -7.95 0.34 -18.78
CA CYS A 235 -8.43 1.71 -18.71
C CYS A 235 -8.11 2.32 -17.34
N VAL A 236 -7.48 3.49 -17.36
CA VAL A 236 -7.28 4.33 -16.17
C VAL A 236 -8.36 5.40 -16.18
N ILE A 237 -9.17 5.43 -15.13
CA ILE A 237 -10.33 6.32 -15.01
C ILE A 237 -10.10 7.27 -13.85
N MET A 238 -10.16 8.58 -14.10
CA MET A 238 -10.11 9.60 -13.06
C MET A 238 -11.53 10.06 -12.73
N THR A 239 -11.93 9.94 -11.46
CA THR A 239 -13.25 10.38 -10.99
C THR A 239 -13.20 11.76 -10.36
N ARG A 240 -14.37 12.38 -10.17
CA ARG A 240 -14.48 13.74 -9.59
C ARG A 240 -14.10 13.78 -8.11
N ASP A 241 -14.56 12.79 -7.36
CA ASP A 241 -14.32 12.67 -5.93
C ASP A 241 -14.35 11.20 -5.48
N PHE A 242 -14.11 10.99 -4.18
CA PHE A 242 -14.02 9.66 -3.59
C PHE A 242 -15.36 8.91 -3.60
N ALA A 243 -16.48 9.60 -3.37
CA ALA A 243 -17.81 8.97 -3.36
C ALA A 243 -18.20 8.54 -4.78
N ALA A 244 -17.95 9.40 -5.76
CA ALA A 244 -18.12 9.12 -7.18
C ALA A 244 -17.29 7.91 -7.65
N ARG A 245 -16.09 7.72 -7.09
CA ARG A 245 -15.24 6.55 -7.37
C ARG A 245 -15.84 5.25 -6.86
N GLU A 246 -16.30 5.24 -5.62
CA GLU A 246 -16.89 4.04 -5.03
C GLU A 246 -18.22 3.67 -5.68
N ASP A 247 -19.05 4.67 -5.99
CA ASP A 247 -20.27 4.48 -6.78
C ASP A 247 -19.96 3.93 -8.18
N LEU A 248 -19.01 4.55 -8.90
CA LEU A 248 -18.61 4.08 -10.23
C LEU A 248 -18.07 2.65 -10.18
N LYS A 249 -17.22 2.33 -9.20
CA LYS A 249 -16.70 0.96 -9.01
C LYS A 249 -17.84 -0.04 -8.87
N HIS A 250 -18.77 0.21 -7.95
CA HIS A 250 -19.91 -0.68 -7.73
C HIS A 250 -20.80 -0.82 -8.97
N ARG A 251 -21.05 0.28 -9.70
CA ARG A 251 -21.83 0.24 -10.95
C ARG A 251 -21.12 -0.55 -12.04
N LEU A 252 -19.82 -0.36 -12.23
CA LEU A 252 -19.03 -1.12 -13.21
C LEU A 252 -19.03 -2.62 -12.87
N GLU A 253 -18.79 -2.98 -11.60
CA GLU A 253 -18.86 -4.38 -11.15
C GLU A 253 -20.25 -5.00 -11.41
N GLN A 254 -21.33 -4.24 -11.17
CA GLN A 254 -22.70 -4.69 -11.49
C GLN A 254 -22.93 -4.85 -12.99
N ILE A 255 -22.48 -3.91 -13.82
CA ILE A 255 -22.62 -3.96 -15.28
C ILE A 255 -21.89 -5.17 -15.85
N PHE A 256 -20.66 -5.41 -15.36
CA PHE A 256 -19.83 -6.51 -15.81
C PHE A 256 -20.34 -7.88 -15.35
N THR A 257 -20.89 -7.97 -14.14
CA THR A 257 -21.45 -9.21 -13.59
C THR A 257 -22.86 -9.51 -14.12
N SER A 258 -23.58 -8.49 -14.59
CA SER A 258 -24.94 -8.67 -15.11
C SER A 258 -24.98 -9.52 -16.37
N ALA A 259 -25.81 -10.56 -16.37
CA ALA A 259 -26.07 -11.39 -17.55
C ALA A 259 -26.64 -10.60 -18.75
N THR A 260 -27.25 -9.43 -18.51
CA THR A 260 -27.75 -8.54 -19.56
C THR A 260 -26.74 -7.46 -19.99
N GLY A 261 -25.58 -7.38 -19.34
CA GLY A 261 -24.55 -6.37 -19.62
C GLY A 261 -23.81 -6.60 -20.94
N GLY A 262 -23.86 -7.82 -21.50
CA GLY A 262 -23.20 -8.14 -22.78
C GLY A 262 -21.67 -8.13 -22.71
N TYR A 263 -21.11 -8.42 -21.52
CA TYR A 263 -19.68 -8.52 -21.22
C TYR A 263 -19.27 -9.91 -20.69
N SER A 264 -20.15 -10.92 -20.79
CA SER A 264 -19.90 -12.26 -20.22
C SER A 264 -18.75 -13.03 -20.86
N HIS A 265 -18.29 -12.61 -22.05
CA HIS A 265 -17.10 -13.14 -22.71
C HIS A 265 -15.81 -12.46 -22.26
N LEU A 266 -15.89 -11.45 -21.39
CA LEU A 266 -14.73 -10.75 -20.81
C LEU A 266 -14.52 -11.23 -19.37
N HIS A 267 -13.28 -11.11 -18.90
CA HIS A 267 -12.92 -11.16 -17.48
C HIS A 267 -12.50 -9.75 -17.03
N PRO A 268 -13.47 -8.87 -16.76
CA PRO A 268 -13.19 -7.52 -16.33
C PRO A 268 -12.82 -7.48 -14.85
N HIS A 269 -11.76 -6.77 -14.51
CA HIS A 269 -11.35 -6.57 -13.13
C HIS A 269 -11.27 -5.08 -12.80
N VAL A 270 -12.14 -4.65 -11.88
CA VAL A 270 -12.22 -3.26 -11.43
C VAL A 270 -11.45 -3.13 -10.12
N SER A 271 -10.29 -2.49 -10.16
CA SER A 271 -9.40 -2.36 -9.00
C SER A 271 -9.15 -0.91 -8.61
N ARG A 272 -8.94 -0.72 -7.31
CA ARG A 272 -8.47 0.55 -6.75
C ARG A 272 -6.94 0.51 -6.77
N LEU A 273 -6.32 1.68 -6.87
CA LEU A 273 -4.89 1.77 -6.55
C LEU A 273 -4.69 1.43 -5.06
N GLU A 274 -3.78 0.51 -4.78
CA GLU A 274 -3.45 0.08 -3.43
C GLU A 274 -2.16 0.76 -2.95
N ASN A 275 -2.10 1.09 -1.67
CA ASN A 275 -0.83 1.54 -1.09
C ASN A 275 0.00 0.30 -0.76
N GLY A 276 1.28 0.24 -1.13
CA GLY A 276 2.15 -0.92 -0.85
C GLY A 276 2.37 -1.83 -2.07
N PRO A 277 3.01 -2.99 -1.92
CA PRO A 277 3.34 -3.86 -3.05
C PRO A 277 2.07 -4.40 -3.73
N PRO A 278 2.03 -4.52 -5.08
CA PRO A 278 0.89 -5.08 -5.77
C PRO A 278 0.68 -6.55 -5.37
N VAL A 279 -0.52 -6.87 -4.89
CA VAL A 279 -0.91 -8.25 -4.55
C VAL A 279 -1.83 -8.89 -5.60
N GLY A 280 -2.34 -8.09 -6.54
CA GLY A 280 -3.30 -8.56 -7.55
C GLY A 280 -4.64 -8.90 -6.90
N TYR A 281 -5.09 -10.15 -7.04
CA TYR A 281 -6.32 -10.61 -6.42
C TYR A 281 -6.09 -10.95 -4.94
N PRO A 282 -7.01 -10.59 -4.02
CA PRO A 282 -6.85 -10.87 -2.58
C PRO A 282 -6.73 -12.34 -2.22
N VAL A 283 -7.31 -13.24 -3.04
CA VAL A 283 -7.26 -14.69 -2.86
C VAL A 283 -6.79 -15.31 -4.17
N GLN A 284 -5.65 -16.01 -4.12
CA GLN A 284 -5.06 -16.69 -5.26
C GLN A 284 -4.56 -18.06 -4.86
N PHE A 285 -4.72 -19.03 -5.75
CA PHE A 285 -4.13 -20.36 -5.62
C PHE A 285 -3.25 -20.62 -6.84
N ARG A 286 -2.02 -21.04 -6.58
CA ARG A 286 -1.10 -21.48 -7.64
C ARG A 286 -1.10 -23.00 -7.69
N VAL A 287 -1.56 -23.55 -8.81
CA VAL A 287 -1.41 -24.97 -9.15
C VAL A 287 -0.18 -25.10 -10.04
N SER A 288 0.71 -26.04 -9.74
CA SER A 288 1.96 -26.25 -10.48
C SER A 288 2.24 -27.74 -10.63
N GLY A 289 2.73 -28.12 -11.81
CA GLY A 289 3.02 -29.50 -12.16
C GLY A 289 3.73 -29.59 -13.50
N ALA A 290 4.32 -30.74 -13.80
CA ALA A 290 5.04 -30.96 -15.06
C ALA A 290 4.12 -31.24 -16.24
N ASP A 291 2.95 -31.86 -15.98
CA ASP A 291 1.95 -32.20 -17.00
C ASP A 291 0.86 -31.12 -17.06
N VAL A 292 0.69 -30.52 -18.25
CA VAL A 292 -0.26 -29.42 -18.47
C VAL A 292 -1.72 -29.85 -18.32
N GLU A 293 -2.09 -31.02 -18.84
CA GLU A 293 -3.49 -31.48 -18.78
C GLU A 293 -3.86 -31.92 -17.35
N GLN A 294 -2.91 -32.48 -16.60
CA GLN A 294 -3.11 -32.77 -15.18
C GLN A 294 -3.28 -31.47 -14.35
N VAL A 295 -2.43 -30.47 -14.59
CA VAL A 295 -2.53 -29.16 -13.94
C VAL A 295 -3.88 -28.50 -14.21
N ARG A 296 -4.37 -28.57 -15.46
CA ARG A 296 -5.72 -28.10 -15.83
C ARG A 296 -6.81 -28.81 -15.04
N GLY A 297 -6.77 -30.14 -14.98
CA GLY A 297 -7.76 -30.93 -14.24
C GLY A 297 -7.80 -30.60 -12.74
N ILE A 298 -6.63 -30.36 -12.13
CA ILE A 298 -6.54 -29.95 -10.72
C ILE A 298 -7.02 -28.50 -10.54
N ALA A 299 -6.63 -27.59 -11.43
CA ALA A 299 -7.07 -26.20 -11.38
C ALA A 299 -8.60 -26.10 -11.49
N GLU A 300 -9.24 -26.95 -12.29
CA GLU A 300 -10.70 -27.03 -12.38
C GLU A 300 -11.34 -27.42 -11.04
N GLN A 301 -10.81 -28.45 -10.36
CA GLN A 301 -11.28 -28.87 -9.04
C GLN A 301 -11.13 -27.77 -7.99
N VAL A 302 -9.99 -27.07 -7.98
CA VAL A 302 -9.74 -25.93 -7.09
C VAL A 302 -10.74 -24.81 -7.38
N SER A 303 -10.94 -24.47 -8.66
CA SER A 303 -11.90 -23.42 -9.05
C SER A 303 -13.33 -23.76 -8.67
N ALA A 304 -13.74 -25.04 -8.78
CA ALA A 304 -15.07 -25.50 -8.41
C ALA A 304 -15.30 -25.35 -6.90
N LEU A 305 -14.30 -25.69 -6.09
CA LEU A 305 -14.36 -25.48 -4.64
C LEU A 305 -14.40 -23.99 -4.27
N MET A 306 -13.64 -23.15 -4.98
CA MET A 306 -13.69 -21.69 -4.79
C MET A 306 -15.08 -21.13 -5.15
N ARG A 307 -15.64 -21.51 -6.30
CA ARG A 307 -16.98 -21.05 -6.73
C ARG A 307 -18.10 -21.50 -5.79
N ALA A 308 -17.92 -22.61 -5.07
CA ALA A 308 -18.89 -23.07 -4.08
C ALA A 308 -18.98 -22.19 -2.83
N ASN A 309 -17.99 -21.32 -2.57
CA ASN A 309 -18.01 -20.42 -1.43
C ASN A 309 -18.77 -19.12 -1.77
N PRO A 310 -19.86 -18.77 -1.04
CA PRO A 310 -20.68 -17.59 -1.33
C PRO A 310 -19.94 -16.25 -1.12
N HIS A 311 -18.78 -16.26 -0.48
CA HIS A 311 -17.96 -15.06 -0.26
C HIS A 311 -16.98 -14.77 -1.40
N LEU A 312 -16.89 -15.65 -2.40
CA LEU A 312 -16.03 -15.46 -3.58
C LEU A 312 -16.88 -15.05 -4.78
N GLN A 313 -16.32 -14.16 -5.59
CA GLN A 313 -16.90 -13.70 -6.86
C GLN A 313 -15.83 -13.82 -7.95
N ASP A 314 -16.28 -13.98 -9.20
CA ASP A 314 -15.44 -13.93 -10.40
C ASP A 314 -14.18 -14.81 -10.34
N VAL A 315 -14.35 -16.11 -10.06
CA VAL A 315 -13.25 -17.08 -10.04
C VAL A 315 -12.79 -17.35 -11.48
N SER A 316 -11.65 -16.77 -11.83
CA SER A 316 -11.00 -16.86 -13.15
C SER A 316 -9.70 -17.67 -13.10
N TYR A 317 -9.23 -18.07 -14.28
CA TYR A 317 -7.92 -18.69 -14.47
C TYR A 317 -6.95 -17.67 -15.06
N ASP A 318 -5.66 -17.84 -14.79
CA ASP A 318 -4.59 -17.04 -15.42
C ASP A 318 -4.34 -17.48 -16.87
N TRP A 319 -4.27 -18.80 -17.10
CA TRP A 319 -4.13 -19.41 -18.42
C TRP A 319 -4.84 -20.77 -18.41
N ASN A 320 -5.87 -20.95 -19.24
CA ASN A 320 -6.54 -22.25 -19.32
C ASN A 320 -7.12 -22.57 -20.70
N GLU A 321 -7.44 -21.58 -21.50
CA GLU A 321 -8.09 -21.75 -22.78
C GLU A 321 -7.12 -22.35 -23.82
N LYS A 322 -7.64 -23.23 -24.68
CA LYS A 322 -6.87 -23.79 -25.81
C LYS A 322 -6.97 -22.83 -26.99
N VAL A 323 -5.82 -22.40 -27.51
CA VAL A 323 -5.75 -21.54 -28.70
C VAL A 323 -5.67 -22.42 -29.95
N LYS A 324 -6.34 -21.99 -31.02
CA LYS A 324 -6.26 -22.68 -32.31
C LYS A 324 -4.85 -22.54 -32.87
N SER A 325 -4.22 -23.67 -33.17
CA SER A 325 -2.94 -23.71 -33.88
C SER A 325 -3.10 -24.49 -35.18
N VAL A 326 -2.36 -24.06 -36.21
CA VAL A 326 -2.30 -24.76 -37.49
C VAL A 326 -0.87 -25.28 -37.64
N ARG A 327 -0.73 -26.60 -37.69
CA ARG A 327 0.56 -27.26 -37.93
C ARG A 327 0.59 -27.78 -39.36
N VAL A 328 1.57 -27.31 -40.14
CA VAL A 328 1.82 -27.82 -41.48
C VAL A 328 2.80 -28.98 -41.38
N GLU A 329 2.34 -30.17 -41.75
CA GLU A 329 3.19 -31.36 -41.84
C GLU A 329 3.59 -31.58 -43.30
N VAL A 330 4.88 -31.39 -43.58
CA VAL A 330 5.42 -31.54 -44.93
C VAL A 330 5.81 -33.00 -45.17
N ASP A 331 5.21 -33.59 -46.20
CA ASP A 331 5.60 -34.89 -46.75
C ASP A 331 6.97 -34.74 -47.43
N GLN A 332 8.02 -35.26 -46.78
CA GLN A 332 9.40 -35.09 -47.22
C GLN A 332 9.70 -35.84 -48.52
N ASP A 333 8.97 -36.93 -48.81
CA ASP A 333 9.18 -37.72 -50.01
C ASP A 333 8.62 -36.99 -51.23
N LYS A 334 7.41 -36.42 -51.10
CA LYS A 334 6.82 -35.58 -52.15
C LYS A 334 7.58 -34.28 -52.36
N ALA A 335 8.03 -33.62 -51.28
CA ALA A 335 8.83 -32.41 -51.40
C ALA A 335 10.11 -32.67 -52.22
N ARG A 336 10.84 -33.75 -51.92
CA ARG A 336 12.04 -34.15 -52.67
C ARG A 336 11.75 -34.50 -54.12
N ALA A 337 10.65 -35.22 -54.38
CA ALA A 337 10.25 -35.56 -55.75
C ALA A 337 9.94 -34.31 -56.61
N LEU A 338 9.43 -33.25 -55.99
CA LEU A 338 9.16 -31.96 -56.63
C LEU A 338 10.39 -31.02 -56.65
N GLY A 339 11.55 -31.48 -56.17
CA GLY A 339 12.77 -30.67 -56.13
C GLY A 339 12.72 -29.53 -55.11
N THR A 340 11.83 -29.57 -54.12
CA THR A 340 11.73 -28.57 -53.06
C THR A 340 12.11 -29.13 -51.69
N SER A 341 12.39 -28.24 -50.73
CA SER A 341 12.73 -28.60 -49.36
C SER A 341 11.75 -28.02 -48.35
N SER A 342 11.68 -28.63 -47.16
CA SER A 342 10.90 -28.09 -46.03
C SER A 342 11.29 -26.65 -45.66
N ARG A 343 12.54 -26.26 -45.90
CA ARG A 343 13.03 -24.90 -45.68
C ARG A 343 12.41 -23.91 -46.66
N GLU A 344 12.35 -24.26 -47.94
CA GLU A 344 11.73 -23.42 -48.98
C GLU A 344 10.23 -23.27 -48.75
N VAL A 345 9.54 -24.37 -48.39
CA VAL A 345 8.12 -24.33 -48.02
C VAL A 345 7.89 -23.43 -46.81
N ALA A 346 8.72 -23.55 -45.76
CA ALA A 346 8.61 -22.69 -44.58
C ALA A 346 8.87 -21.22 -44.90
N GLN A 347 9.86 -20.91 -45.74
CA GLN A 347 10.15 -19.54 -46.17
C GLN A 347 9.01 -18.97 -47.03
N ALA A 348 8.44 -19.76 -47.94
CA ALA A 348 7.28 -19.35 -48.72
C ALA A 348 6.08 -19.05 -47.83
N LEU A 349 5.75 -19.94 -46.89
CA LEU A 349 4.67 -19.72 -45.92
C LEU A 349 4.91 -18.48 -45.05
N GLN A 350 6.13 -18.26 -44.58
CA GLN A 350 6.48 -17.06 -43.83
C GLN A 350 6.27 -15.80 -44.67
N GLY A 351 6.72 -15.79 -45.92
CA GLY A 351 6.52 -14.68 -46.85
C GLY A 351 5.04 -14.41 -47.16
N TRP A 352 4.21 -15.44 -47.22
CA TRP A 352 2.77 -15.27 -47.44
C TRP A 352 2.00 -14.81 -46.20
N LEU A 353 2.30 -15.38 -45.02
CA LEU A 353 1.52 -15.13 -43.81
C LEU A 353 1.99 -13.88 -43.05
N ASN A 354 3.28 -13.84 -42.71
CA ASN A 354 3.86 -12.80 -41.85
C ASN A 354 4.62 -11.75 -42.65
N GLY A 355 5.03 -12.07 -43.88
CA GLY A 355 5.97 -11.28 -44.66
C GLY A 355 7.42 -11.50 -44.22
N ILE A 356 8.35 -11.16 -45.12
CA ILE A 356 9.80 -11.23 -44.88
C ILE A 356 10.36 -9.82 -45.06
N ALA A 357 11.02 -9.30 -44.01
CA ALA A 357 11.77 -8.05 -44.12
C ALA A 357 12.97 -8.26 -45.05
N LEU A 358 13.01 -7.53 -46.17
CA LEU A 358 14.06 -7.63 -47.17
C LEU A 358 15.23 -6.69 -46.84
N THR A 359 14.90 -5.48 -46.40
CA THR A 359 15.86 -4.43 -46.04
C THR A 359 15.17 -3.40 -45.16
N GLN A 360 15.93 -2.44 -44.65
CA GLN A 360 15.43 -1.33 -43.86
C GLN A 360 15.65 -0.02 -44.61
N TYR A 361 14.62 0.81 -44.67
CA TYR A 361 14.72 2.19 -45.10
C TYR A 361 15.01 3.07 -43.88
N ARG A 362 16.10 3.85 -43.94
CA ARG A 362 16.42 4.81 -42.88
C ARG A 362 15.79 6.16 -43.20
N GLU A 363 14.92 6.62 -42.31
CA GLU A 363 14.32 7.94 -42.36
C GLU A 363 14.67 8.69 -41.07
N GLY A 364 15.65 9.60 -41.14
CA GLY A 364 16.19 10.27 -39.97
C GLY A 364 16.82 9.29 -38.98
N ASP A 365 16.27 9.22 -37.77
CA ASP A 365 16.64 8.31 -36.69
C ASP A 365 15.81 7.01 -36.67
N GLN A 366 14.86 6.85 -37.59
CA GLN A 366 14.00 5.67 -37.70
C GLN A 366 14.54 4.67 -38.74
N LEU A 367 14.36 3.38 -38.45
CA LEU A 367 14.57 2.27 -39.38
C LEU A 367 13.22 1.62 -39.66
N ILE A 368 12.78 1.67 -40.91
CA ILE A 368 11.48 1.18 -41.37
C ILE A 368 11.70 -0.08 -42.20
N ASP A 369 11.13 -1.21 -41.78
CA ASP A 369 11.27 -2.46 -42.51
C ASP A 369 10.51 -2.42 -43.85
N ILE A 370 11.21 -2.72 -44.94
CA ILE A 370 10.59 -3.00 -46.25
C ILE A 370 10.28 -4.49 -46.30
N VAL A 371 8.99 -4.84 -46.22
CA VAL A 371 8.52 -6.22 -46.09
C VAL A 371 7.92 -6.72 -47.40
N PHE A 372 8.43 -7.85 -47.90
CA PHE A 372 7.78 -8.61 -48.96
C PHE A 372 6.69 -9.50 -48.35
N ARG A 373 5.45 -9.36 -48.81
CA ARG A 373 4.33 -10.21 -48.40
C ARG A 373 3.52 -10.67 -49.60
N GLY A 374 3.17 -11.96 -49.63
CA GLY A 374 2.25 -12.52 -50.63
C GLY A 374 0.87 -11.84 -50.57
N GLN A 375 0.20 -11.73 -51.71
CA GLN A 375 -1.14 -11.14 -51.78
C GLN A 375 -2.15 -12.16 -51.23
N LYS A 376 -2.98 -11.75 -50.26
CA LYS A 376 -3.96 -12.62 -49.60
C LYS A 376 -5.10 -13.04 -50.51
#